data_AF-A0A1H8RGG3-F1
#
_entry.id   AF-A0A1H8RGG3-F1
#
_cell.length_a   1.000
_cell.length_b   1.000
_cell.length_c   1.000
_cell.angle_alpha   90.00
_cell.angle_beta   90.00
_cell.angle_gamma   90.00
#
_symmetry.space_group_name_H-M   'P 1'
#
loop_
_entity.id
_entity.type
_entity.pdbx_description
1 polymer ?
#
loop_
_entity_poly.entity_id
_entity_poly.type
_entity_poly.pdbx_seq_one_letter_code
_entity_poly.pdbx_strand_id
1 'polypeptide(L)'
;MLLITCPVTRTDELVADRRIRSVTSHPTHLAMAVECPACGSVHVYRTGRRWEEARRRVAESGTARAATAAATAASARAAHELTRA
;
A
#
# COMPACT_ATOMS: atom_id res chain seq x y z
N MET A 1 15.72 11.09 -8.34
CA MET A 1 16.53 10.88 -7.12
C MET A 1 15.71 10.07 -6.14
N LEU A 2 16.30 9.05 -5.51
CA LEU A 2 15.64 8.11 -4.60
C LEU A 2 16.38 8.09 -3.25
N LEU A 3 15.66 8.32 -2.15
CA LEU A 3 16.21 8.11 -0.80
C LEU A 3 16.08 6.63 -0.44
N ILE A 4 17.18 5.99 -0.05
CA ILE A 4 17.22 4.61 0.41
C ILE A 4 17.94 4.51 1.75
N THR A 5 17.60 3.50 2.55
CA THR A 5 18.43 3.09 3.68
C THR A 5 19.26 1.88 3.26
N CYS A 6 20.58 1.97 3.44
CA CYS A 6 21.46 0.84 3.16
C CYS A 6 21.21 -0.28 4.17
N PRO A 7 20.85 -1.52 3.76
CA PRO A 7 20.61 -2.62 4.70
C PRO A 7 21.88 -3.09 5.42
N VAL A 8 23.06 -2.76 4.88
CA VAL A 8 24.36 -3.13 5.46
C VAL A 8 24.82 -2.09 6.47
N THR A 9 24.94 -0.82 6.05
CA THR A 9 25.51 0.26 6.88
C THR A 9 24.45 1.00 7.69
N ARG A 10 23.16 0.81 7.38
CA ARG A 10 22.02 1.56 7.94
C ARG A 10 22.08 3.07 7.74
N THR A 11 22.92 3.53 6.82
CA THR A 11 22.96 4.95 6.43
C THR A 11 21.88 5.24 5.39
N ASP A 12 21.30 6.43 5.48
CA ASP A 12 20.38 6.93 4.49
C ASP A 12 21.16 7.62 3.37
N GLU A 13 20.93 7.20 2.14
CA GLU A 13 21.66 7.64 0.96
C GLU A 13 20.70 8.21 -0.08
N LEU A 14 21.03 9.39 -0.60
CA LEU A 14 20.30 9.98 -1.71
C LEU A 14 20.92 9.52 -3.04
N VAL A 15 20.23 8.58 -3.69
CA VAL A 15 20.74 7.90 -4.88
C VAL A 15 20.20 8.55 -6.16
N ALA A 16 21.11 8.78 -7.10
CA ALA A 16 20.77 9.26 -8.43
C ALA A 16 20.20 8.16 -9.32
N ASP A 17 19.27 8.52 -10.21
CA ASP A 17 18.54 7.56 -11.04
C ASP A 17 19.46 6.68 -11.90
N ARG A 18 20.63 7.21 -12.32
CA ARG A 18 21.68 6.46 -13.03
C ARG A 18 22.23 5.24 -12.28
N ARG A 19 22.04 5.14 -10.97
CA ARG A 19 22.44 4.00 -10.14
C ARG A 19 21.33 2.95 -9.98
N ILE A 20 20.14 3.21 -10.53
CA ILE A 20 19.05 2.22 -10.62
C ILE A 20 19.37 1.32 -11.81
N ARG A 21 19.68 0.06 -11.54
CA ARG A 21 20.10 -0.92 -12.56
C ARG A 21 18.91 -1.54 -13.28
N SER A 22 17.81 -1.78 -12.56
CA SER A 22 16.59 -2.30 -13.15
C SER A 22 15.37 -1.96 -12.30
N VAL A 23 14.21 -1.92 -12.96
CA VAL A 23 12.91 -1.75 -12.33
C VAL A 23 11.97 -2.82 -12.88
N THR A 24 11.48 -3.69 -12.01
CA THR A 24 10.52 -4.74 -12.36
C THR A 24 9.16 -4.39 -11.78
N SER A 25 8.16 -4.29 -12.66
CA SER A 25 6.78 -4.09 -12.26
C SER A 25 6.14 -5.39 -11.85
N HIS A 26 5.81 -5.53 -10.57
CA HIS A 26 4.99 -6.63 -10.06
C HIS A 26 3.56 -6.14 -9.82
N PRO A 27 2.55 -7.02 -9.83
CA PRO A 27 1.15 -6.64 -9.60
C PRO A 27 0.93 -5.84 -8.30
N THR A 28 1.75 -6.07 -7.27
CA THR A 28 1.57 -5.47 -5.93
C THR A 28 2.63 -4.43 -5.55
N HIS A 29 3.71 -4.28 -6.31
CA HIS A 29 4.81 -3.37 -6.00
C HIS A 29 5.75 -3.18 -7.21
N LEU A 30 6.62 -2.18 -7.16
CA LEU A 30 7.78 -2.13 -8.07
C LEU A 30 9.01 -2.61 -7.30
N ALA A 31 9.79 -3.51 -7.88
CA ALA A 31 11.09 -3.92 -7.36
C ALA A 31 12.18 -3.14 -8.11
N MET A 32 13.05 -2.45 -7.39
CA MET A 32 14.12 -1.61 -7.95
C MET A 32 15.46 -2.14 -7.48
N ALA A 33 16.31 -2.58 -8.40
CA ALA A 33 17.69 -2.94 -8.07
C ALA A 33 18.55 -1.67 -8.13
N VAL A 34 19.13 -1.30 -6.99
CA VAL A 34 19.87 -0.04 -6.81
C VAL A 34 21.28 -0.34 -6.33
N GLU A 35 22.26 0.25 -6.99
CA GLU A 35 23.66 0.21 -6.55
C GLU A 35 23.89 1.24 -5.45
N CYS A 36 24.13 0.75 -4.23
CA CYS A 36 24.28 1.56 -3.04
C CYS A 36 25.66 2.22 -2.96
N PRO A 37 25.77 3.55 -2.85
CA PRO A 37 27.07 4.22 -2.76
C PRO A 37 27.79 3.96 -1.43
N ALA A 38 27.08 3.65 -0.34
CA ALA A 38 27.66 3.45 0.98
C ALA A 38 28.43 2.12 1.12
N CYS A 39 27.90 1.04 0.55
CA CYS A 39 28.47 -0.30 0.68
C CYS A 39 28.93 -0.92 -0.65
N GLY A 40 28.73 -0.22 -1.77
CA GLY A 40 29.07 -0.69 -3.12
C GLY A 40 28.24 -1.87 -3.63
N SER A 41 27.29 -2.37 -2.85
CA SER A 41 26.46 -3.54 -3.20
C SER A 41 25.17 -3.14 -3.92
N VAL A 42 24.58 -4.08 -4.65
CA VAL A 42 23.25 -3.92 -5.25
C VAL A 42 22.18 -4.41 -4.28
N HIS A 43 21.18 -3.57 -4.02
CA HIS A 43 20.06 -3.89 -3.15
C HIS A 43 18.73 -3.75 -3.89
N VAL A 44 17.79 -4.63 -3.57
CA VAL A 44 16.44 -4.58 -4.15
C VAL A 44 15.50 -3.87 -3.17
N TYR A 45 15.03 -2.70 -3.58
CA TYR A 45 14.03 -1.93 -2.86
C TYR A 45 12.65 -2.18 -3.46
N ARG A 46 11.65 -2.42 -2.62
CA ARG A 46 10.27 -2.63 -3.04
C ARG A 46 9.45 -1.40 -2.72
N THR A 47 8.91 -0.74 -3.73
CA THR A 47 8.04 0.43 -3.52
C THR A 47 6.60 -0.03 -3.33
N GLY A 48 6.06 0.28 -2.15
CA GLY A 48 4.75 -0.16 -1.70
C GLY A 48 3.58 0.66 -2.23
N ARG A 49 3.73 1.57 -3.21
CA ARG A 49 2.60 2.41 -3.67
C ARG A 49 1.37 1.60 -4.09
N ARG A 50 1.58 0.46 -4.76
CA ARG A 50 0.50 -0.48 -5.08
C ARG A 50 -0.05 -1.23 -3.86
N TRP A 51 0.77 -1.44 -2.83
CA TRP A 51 0.35 -2.00 -1.55
C TRP A 51 -0.51 -1.01 -0.75
N GLU A 52 -0.13 0.27 -0.73
CA GLU A 52 -0.91 1.36 -0.15
C GLU A 52 -2.23 1.56 -0.91
N GLU A 53 -2.22 1.53 -2.25
CA GLU A 53 -3.44 1.57 -3.05
C GLU A 53 -4.33 0.36 -2.83
N ALA A 54 -3.76 -0.86 -2.77
CA ALA A 54 -4.53 -2.07 -2.47
C ALA A 54 -5.15 -2.02 -1.06
N ARG A 55 -4.40 -1.55 -0.06
CA ARG A 55 -4.91 -1.31 1.29
C ARG A 55 -6.03 -0.28 1.30
N ARG A 56 -5.88 0.83 0.57
CA ARG A 56 -6.91 1.86 0.44
C ARG A 56 -8.20 1.29 -0.17
N ARG A 57 -8.10 0.53 -1.27
CA ARG A 57 -9.26 -0.13 -1.91
C ARG A 57 -9.97 -1.11 -0.97
N VAL A 58 -9.22 -1.87 -0.17
CA VAL A 58 -9.79 -2.79 0.83
C VAL A 58 -10.51 -2.01 1.93
N ALA A 59 -9.93 -0.91 2.41
CA ALA A 59 -10.58 -0.04 3.40
C ALA A 59 -11.89 0.58 2.86
N GLU A 60 -11.88 1.10 1.63
CA GLU A 60 -13.05 1.66 0.94
C GLU A 60 -14.16 0.59 0.74
N SER A 61 -13.78 -0.64 0.42
CA SER A 61 -14.74 -1.75 0.28
C SER A 61 -15.35 -2.15 1.63
N GLY A 62 -14.57 -2.06 2.71
CA GLY A 62 -15.02 -2.33 4.07
C GLY A 62 -16.03 -1.30 4.57
N THR A 63 -15.78 0.00 4.32
CA THR A 63 -16.72 1.07 4.69
C THR A 63 -18.02 0.99 3.90
N ALA A 64 -17.96 0.68 2.60
CA ALA A 64 -19.15 0.47 1.77
C ALA A 64 -20.02 -0.68 2.30
N ARG A 65 -19.42 -1.83 2.63
CA ARG A 65 -20.15 -2.97 3.21
C ARG A 65 -20.78 -2.63 4.56
N ALA A 66 -20.07 -1.90 5.42
CA ALA A 66 -20.58 -1.49 6.72
C ALA A 66 -21.79 -0.55 6.57
N ALA A 67 -21.75 0.39 5.62
CA ALA A 67 -22.86 1.29 5.33
C ALA A 67 -24.11 0.52 4.83
N THR A 68 -23.93 -0.45 3.92
CA THR A 68 -25.04 -1.30 3.46
C THR A 68 -25.64 -2.11 4.61
N ALA A 69 -24.81 -2.74 5.44
CA ALA A 69 -25.30 -3.50 6.59
C ALA A 69 -26.06 -2.64 7.59
N ALA A 70 -25.58 -1.42 7.86
CA ALA A 70 -26.27 -0.48 8.74
C ALA A 70 -27.63 -0.04 8.18
N ALA A 71 -27.72 0.23 6.88
CA ALA A 71 -28.97 0.59 6.21
C ALA A 71 -30.01 -0.56 6.24
N THR A 72 -29.56 -1.79 6.00
CA THR A 72 -30.43 -2.98 6.10
C THR A 72 -30.94 -3.18 7.52
N ALA A 73 -30.07 -3.02 8.54
CA ALA A 73 -30.46 -3.13 9.94
C ALA A 73 -31.45 -2.03 10.36
N ALA A 74 -31.27 -0.79 9.87
CA ALA A 74 -32.21 0.30 10.13
C ALA A 74 -33.59 0.02 9.50
N SER A 75 -33.62 -0.47 8.27
CA SER A 75 -34.85 -0.83 7.57
C SER A 75 -35.60 -1.97 8.28
N ALA A 76 -34.87 -2.97 8.78
CA ALA A 76 -35.46 -4.06 9.57
C ALA A 76 -36.08 -3.58 10.88
N ARG A 77 -35.44 -2.62 11.57
CA ARG A 77 -36.00 -2.01 12.79
C ARG A 77 -37.29 -1.24 12.50
N ALA A 78 -37.29 -0.41 11.45
CA ALA A 78 -38.48 0.33 11.04
C ALA A 78 -39.65 -0.60 10.67
N ALA A 79 -39.38 -1.69 9.95
CA ALA A 79 -40.41 -2.68 9.62
C ALA A 79 -40.97 -3.38 10.86
N HIS A 80 -40.11 -3.69 11.84
CA HIS A 80 -40.54 -4.31 13.09
C HIS A 80 -41.42 -3.37 13.93
N GLU A 81 -41.07 -2.07 13.99
CA GLU A 81 -41.88 -1.05 14.66
C GLU A 81 -43.27 -0.89 14.02
N LEU A 82 -43.35 -0.86 12.69
CA LEU A 82 -44.61 -0.78 11.95
C LEU A 82 -45.49 -2.02 12.15
N THR A 83 -44.90 -3.20 12.37
CA THR A 83 -45.65 -4.44 12.61
C THR A 83 -46.19 -4.53 14.05
N ARG A 84 -45.64 -3.71 14.96
CA ARG A 84 -46.03 -3.69 16.38
C ARG A 84 -47.09 -2.63 16.69
N ALA A 85 -47.26 -1.65 15.81
CA ALA A 85 -48.29 -0.60 15.89
C ALA A 85 -49.65 -1.12 15.41
#